data_AF-A0A7C7Z1J9-F1
#
_entry.id   AF-A0A7C7Z1J9-F1
#
_cell.length_a   1.000
_cell.length_b   1.000
_cell.length_c   1.000
_cell.angle_alpha   90.00
_cell.angle_beta   90.00
_cell.angle_gamma   90.00
#
_symmetry.space_group_name_H-M   'P 1'
#
loop_
_entity.id
_entity.type
_entity.pdbx_description
1 polymer ?
#
loop_
_entity_poly.entity_id
_entity_poly.type
_entity_poly.pdbx_seq_one_letter_code
_entity_poly.pdbx_strand_id
1 'polypeptide(L)'
;MEAPAHTARRILFGLGLALLMATAFALIDGRLPPAVCAENAIECTAGTDISWLVPASTVVTLLAGFIIHLGITKGVKSPLLHLFPIEGPSAQRERMVSELSESQDEDDLSGAWANLEQGLLSSKVEEEE
;
A
#
# COMPACT_ATOMS: atom_id res chain seq x y z
N MET A 1 -9.56 7.55 -12.39
CA MET A 1 -8.15 7.53 -11.90
C MET A 1 -7.88 6.10 -11.43
N GLU A 2 -6.79 5.46 -11.88
CA GLU A 2 -6.45 4.10 -11.44
C GLU A 2 -6.09 4.10 -9.94
N ALA A 3 -6.38 3.01 -9.23
CA ALA A 3 -6.04 2.88 -7.82
C ALA A 3 -4.52 2.78 -7.61
N PRO A 4 -3.97 3.37 -6.55
CA PRO A 4 -2.52 3.44 -6.33
C PRO A 4 -1.88 2.05 -6.19
N ALA A 5 -2.61 1.04 -5.68
CA ALA A 5 -2.15 -0.35 -5.66
C ALA A 5 -1.87 -0.94 -7.05
N HIS A 6 -2.65 -0.57 -8.08
CA HIS A 6 -2.45 -1.06 -9.44
C HIS A 6 -1.22 -0.43 -10.09
N THR A 7 -0.99 0.87 -9.85
CA THR A 7 0.21 1.56 -10.33
C THR A 7 1.46 1.02 -9.63
N ALA A 8 1.44 0.86 -8.30
CA ALA A 8 2.54 0.29 -7.54
C ALA A 8 2.90 -1.12 -8.00
N ARG A 9 1.89 -1.98 -8.25
CA ARG A 9 2.11 -3.32 -8.82
C ARG A 9 2.84 -3.27 -10.16
N ARG A 10 2.42 -2.40 -11.09
CA ARG A 10 3.06 -2.27 -12.41
C ARG A 10 4.52 -1.84 -12.28
N ILE A 11 4.80 -0.87 -11.42
CA ILE A 11 6.16 -0.36 -11.19
C ILE A 11 7.03 -1.44 -10.55
N LEU A 12 6.55 -2.15 -9.52
CA LEU A 12 7.31 -3.18 -8.83
C LEU A 12 7.64 -4.38 -9.73
N PHE A 13 6.70 -4.83 -10.56
CA PHE A 13 6.99 -5.88 -11.54
C PHE A 13 7.92 -5.39 -12.65
N GLY A 14 7.74 -4.16 -13.15
CA GLY A 14 8.62 -3.59 -14.18
C GLY A 14 10.06 -3.43 -13.68
N LEU A 15 10.23 -2.84 -12.50
CA LEU A 15 11.52 -2.70 -11.82
C LEU A 15 12.12 -4.08 -11.50
N GLY A 16 11.34 -4.99 -10.94
CA GLY A 16 11.77 -6.34 -10.59
C GLY A 16 12.24 -7.15 -11.81
N LEU A 17 11.57 -7.02 -12.96
CA LEU A 17 11.98 -7.66 -14.21
C LEU A 17 13.28 -7.05 -14.75
N ALA A 18 13.42 -5.72 -14.73
CA ALA A 18 14.65 -5.05 -15.16
C ALA A 18 15.84 -5.44 -14.28
N LEU A 19 15.61 -5.50 -12.96
CA LEU A 19 16.58 -5.96 -11.98
C LEU A 19 16.96 -7.43 -12.20
N LEU A 20 15.99 -8.31 -12.48
CA LEU A 20 16.25 -9.71 -12.82
C LEU A 20 17.18 -9.80 -14.03
N MET A 21 16.88 -9.04 -15.08
CA MET A 21 17.73 -9.01 -16.27
C MET A 21 19.14 -8.50 -15.96
N ALA A 22 19.26 -7.42 -15.17
CA ALA A 22 20.56 -6.92 -14.72
C ALA A 22 21.35 -7.96 -13.91
N THR A 23 20.64 -8.76 -13.09
CA THR A 23 21.24 -9.85 -12.32
C THR A 23 21.74 -10.96 -13.24
N ALA A 24 20.98 -11.31 -14.28
CA ALA A 24 21.39 -12.30 -15.27
C ALA A 24 22.64 -11.86 -16.03
N PHE A 25 22.71 -10.59 -16.47
CA PHE A 25 23.91 -10.04 -17.11
C PHE A 25 25.11 -10.04 -16.16
N ALA A 26 24.93 -9.61 -14.91
CA ALA A 26 26.00 -9.61 -13.93
C ALA A 26 26.47 -11.04 -13.59
N LEU A 27 25.61 -12.05 -13.75
CA LEU A 27 25.95 -13.47 -13.57
C LEU A 27 26.79 -13.99 -14.75
N ILE A 28 26.42 -13.60 -15.97
CA ILE A 28 27.16 -13.93 -17.21
C ILE A 28 28.55 -13.28 -17.20
N ASP A 29 28.64 -12.04 -16.74
CA ASP A 29 29.88 -11.25 -16.67
C ASP A 29 30.78 -11.64 -15.47
N GLY A 30 30.36 -12.61 -14.66
CA GLY A 30 31.11 -13.10 -13.52
C GLY A 30 31.26 -12.09 -12.37
N ARG A 31 30.45 -11.03 -12.34
CA ARG A 31 30.49 -9.95 -11.32
C ARG A 31 29.72 -10.26 -10.05
N LEU A 32 28.86 -11.27 -10.07
CA LEU A 32 28.26 -11.78 -8.85
C LEU A 32 29.31 -12.57 -8.05
N PRO A 33 29.32 -12.44 -6.72
CA PRO A 33 30.26 -13.14 -5.85
C PRO A 33 30.20 -14.66 -6.12
N PRO A 34 31.35 -15.35 -6.09
CA PRO A 34 32.32 -15.29 -4.98
C PRO A 34 33.52 -14.37 -5.21
N ALA A 35 34.06 -13.85 -4.09
CA ALA A 35 35.26 -13.00 -4.03
C ALA A 35 36.57 -13.70 -4.45
N VAL A 36 36.50 -14.97 -4.87
CA VAL A 36 37.64 -15.80 -5.24
C VAL A 36 37.43 -16.33 -6.65
N CYS A 37 38.20 -15.78 -7.58
CA CYS A 37 38.38 -16.35 -8.89
C CYS A 37 39.12 -17.68 -8.78
N ALA A 38 38.63 -18.73 -9.46
CA ALA A 38 39.43 -19.92 -9.68
C ALA A 38 40.68 -19.55 -10.49
N GLU A 39 41.83 -20.15 -10.15
CA GLU A 39 43.18 -19.80 -10.66
C GLU A 39 43.34 -19.90 -12.19
N ASN A 40 42.34 -20.47 -12.89
CA ASN A 40 42.32 -20.67 -14.35
C ASN A 40 41.10 -20.01 -15.06
N ALA A 41 40.36 -19.14 -14.39
CA ALA A 41 39.22 -18.44 -15.00
C ALA A 41 39.70 -17.18 -15.74
N ILE A 42 39.60 -17.19 -17.08
CA ILE A 42 40.14 -16.14 -17.97
C ILE A 42 39.30 -14.83 -17.91
N GLU A 43 38.06 -14.90 -17.43
CA GLU A 43 37.09 -13.78 -17.44
C GLU A 43 36.35 -13.65 -16.11
N CYS A 44 37.09 -13.70 -14.99
CA CYS A 44 36.49 -13.42 -13.69
C CYS A 44 36.78 -11.96 -13.28
N THR A 45 35.73 -11.22 -12.93
CA THR A 45 35.88 -9.89 -12.36
C THR A 45 35.54 -9.96 -10.87
N ALA A 46 36.54 -9.74 -10.01
CA ALA A 46 36.36 -9.87 -8.57
C ALA A 46 35.21 -8.96 -8.08
N GLY A 47 34.15 -9.60 -7.56
CA GLY A 47 32.99 -8.91 -7.00
C GLY A 47 33.29 -8.30 -5.64
N THR A 48 32.59 -7.22 -5.31
CA THR A 48 32.56 -6.66 -3.94
C THR A 48 31.33 -7.18 -3.21
N ASP A 49 31.33 -7.14 -1.88
CA ASP A 49 30.19 -7.62 -1.06
C ASP A 49 28.86 -6.90 -1.40
N ILE A 50 28.94 -5.67 -1.94
CA ILE A 50 27.79 -4.87 -2.41
C ILE A 50 27.10 -5.50 -3.63
N SER A 51 27.78 -6.35 -4.40
CA SER A 51 27.19 -7.03 -5.56
C SER A 51 26.01 -7.94 -5.19
N TRP A 52 25.86 -8.35 -3.92
CA TRP A 52 24.68 -9.09 -3.45
C TRP A 52 23.40 -8.25 -3.36
N LEU A 53 23.54 -6.92 -3.33
CA LEU A 53 22.40 -6.02 -3.20
C LEU A 53 21.48 -6.07 -4.43
N VAL A 54 22.06 -6.30 -5.62
CA VAL A 54 21.30 -6.43 -6.87
C VAL A 54 20.36 -7.66 -6.83
N PRO A 55 20.85 -8.91 -6.65
CA PRO A 55 19.98 -10.07 -6.52
C PRO A 55 19.01 -9.95 -5.34
N ALA A 56 19.44 -9.45 -4.19
CA ALA A 56 18.56 -9.25 -3.04
C ALA A 56 17.40 -8.28 -3.36
N SER A 57 17.69 -7.16 -4.01
CA SER A 57 16.69 -6.18 -4.45
C SER A 57 15.69 -6.78 -5.45
N THR A 58 16.15 -7.65 -6.35
CA THR A 58 15.26 -8.33 -7.32
C THR A 58 14.21 -9.18 -6.61
N VAL A 59 14.64 -9.95 -5.60
CA VAL A 59 13.76 -10.83 -4.84
C VAL A 59 12.76 -9.99 -4.06
N VAL A 60 13.21 -8.95 -3.36
CA VAL A 60 12.33 -8.08 -2.57
C VAL A 60 11.27 -7.41 -3.46
N THR A 61 11.67 -6.86 -4.60
CA THR A 61 10.75 -6.12 -5.50
C THR A 61 9.72 -7.04 -6.16
N LEU A 62 10.12 -8.24 -6.62
CA LEU A 62 9.19 -9.22 -7.17
C LEU A 62 8.24 -9.79 -6.10
N LEU A 63 8.75 -10.09 -4.91
CA LEU A 63 7.95 -10.63 -3.82
C LEU A 63 6.95 -9.58 -3.31
N ALA A 64 7.35 -8.31 -3.17
CA ALA A 64 6.44 -7.21 -2.87
C ALA A 64 5.35 -7.03 -3.94
N GLY A 65 5.74 -7.07 -5.23
CA GLY A 65 4.80 -7.04 -6.35
C GLY A 65 3.81 -8.20 -6.33
N PHE A 66 4.27 -9.41 -5.98
CA PHE A 66 3.44 -10.61 -5.85
C PHE A 66 2.47 -10.51 -4.68
N ILE A 67 2.90 -10.04 -3.51
CA ILE A 67 2.01 -9.84 -2.34
C ILE A 67 0.89 -8.86 -2.69
N ILE A 68 1.22 -7.73 -3.34
CA ILE A 68 0.22 -6.75 -3.79
C ILE A 68 -0.72 -7.39 -4.82
N HIS A 69 -0.20 -8.20 -5.74
CA HIS A 69 -1.01 -8.93 -6.72
C HIS A 69 -2.01 -9.89 -6.06
N LEU A 70 -1.60 -10.64 -5.03
CA LEU A 70 -2.51 -11.50 -4.27
C LEU A 70 -3.51 -10.67 -3.45
N GLY A 71 -3.08 -9.54 -2.90
CA GLY A 71 -3.95 -8.59 -2.21
C GLY A 71 -5.11 -8.14 -3.08
N ILE A 72 -4.80 -7.74 -4.32
CA ILE A 72 -5.80 -7.28 -5.30
C ILE A 72 -6.71 -8.43 -5.76
N THR A 73 -6.15 -9.61 -6.06
CA THR A 73 -6.90 -10.71 -6.70
C THR A 73 -7.67 -11.60 -5.73
N LYS A 74 -7.12 -11.83 -4.52
CA LYS A 74 -7.66 -12.75 -3.52
C LYS A 74 -8.15 -12.06 -2.25
N GLY A 75 -8.02 -10.73 -2.14
CA GLY A 75 -8.47 -9.98 -0.97
C GLY A 75 -7.68 -10.28 0.32
N VAL A 76 -6.45 -10.78 0.20
CA VAL A 76 -5.61 -11.12 1.36
C VAL A 76 -5.15 -9.83 2.04
N LYS A 77 -5.54 -9.63 3.30
CA LYS A 77 -5.07 -8.52 4.12
C LYS A 77 -3.56 -8.63 4.31
N SER A 78 -2.82 -7.72 3.69
CA SER A 78 -1.36 -7.63 3.79
C SER A 78 -0.99 -6.25 4.33
N PRO A 79 0.08 -6.13 5.12
CA PRO A 79 0.52 -4.83 5.64
C PRO A 79 0.90 -3.84 4.53
N LEU A 80 1.28 -4.34 3.35
CA LEU A 80 1.60 -3.52 2.18
C LEU A 80 0.36 -2.83 1.57
N LEU A 81 -0.83 -3.39 1.77
CA LEU A 81 -2.08 -2.78 1.31
C LEU A 81 -2.50 -1.57 2.16
N HIS A 82 -1.99 -1.46 3.38
CA HIS A 82 -2.15 -0.25 4.18
C HIS A 82 -1.35 0.92 3.59
N LEU A 83 -0.17 0.65 3.01
CA LEU A 83 0.61 1.66 2.29
C LEU A 83 0.07 1.96 0.88
N PHE A 84 -0.51 0.96 0.22
CA PHE A 84 -1.06 1.08 -1.13
C PHE A 84 -2.53 0.66 -1.15
N PRO A 85 -3.47 1.57 -0.87
CA PRO A 85 -4.89 1.26 -0.85
C PRO A 85 -5.39 0.79 -2.24
N ILE A 86 -6.31 -0.18 -2.22
CA ILE A 86 -6.91 -0.76 -3.43
C ILE A 86 -7.98 0.17 -4.01
N GLU A 87 -8.56 1.04 -3.19
CA GLU A 87 -9.53 2.02 -3.63
C GLU A 87 -8.88 3.16 -4.41
N GLY A 88 -9.56 3.56 -5.49
CA GLY A 88 -9.17 4.75 -6.23
C GLY A 88 -9.30 6.01 -5.38
N PRO A 89 -8.47 7.04 -5.63
CA PRO A 89 -8.47 8.26 -4.82
C PRO A 89 -9.83 8.97 -4.81
N SER A 90 -10.64 8.81 -5.86
CA SER A 90 -12.00 9.34 -5.92
C SER A 90 -12.97 8.59 -5.02
N ALA A 91 -12.89 7.25 -4.98
CA ALA A 91 -13.76 6.42 -4.14
C ALA A 91 -13.43 6.59 -2.65
N GLN A 92 -12.16 6.75 -2.32
CA GLN A 92 -11.71 7.03 -0.95
C GLN A 92 -12.16 8.43 -0.49
N ARG A 93 -12.07 9.43 -1.38
CA ARG A 93 -12.59 10.77 -1.11
C ARG A 93 -14.10 10.74 -0.90
N GLU A 94 -14.84 10.05 -1.76
CA GLU A 94 -16.30 9.91 -1.63
C GLU A 94 -16.68 9.32 -0.27
N ARG A 95 -16.00 8.24 0.16
CA ARG A 95 -16.27 7.61 1.46
C ARG A 95 -15.95 8.54 2.64
N MET A 96 -14.83 9.27 2.58
CA MET A 96 -14.52 10.26 3.62
C MET A 96 -15.54 11.41 3.65
N VAL A 97 -16.02 11.85 2.48
CA VAL A 97 -17.06 12.89 2.41
C VAL A 97 -18.38 12.37 2.96
N SER A 98 -18.77 11.13 2.67
CA SER A 98 -19.99 10.55 3.22
C SER A 98 -19.91 10.35 4.74
N GLU A 99 -18.77 9.90 5.26
CA GLU A 99 -18.54 9.79 6.71
C GLU A 99 -18.59 11.16 7.42
N LEU A 100 -18.08 12.22 6.76
CA LEU A 100 -18.17 13.59 7.26
C LEU A 100 -19.59 14.17 7.19
N SER A 101 -20.38 13.82 6.18
CA SER A 101 -21.78 14.26 6.12
C SER A 101 -22.64 13.53 7.15
N GLU A 102 -22.42 12.22 7.34
CA GLU A 102 -23.20 11.41 8.28
C GLU A 102 -22.96 11.85 9.74
N SER A 103 -21.71 12.18 10.09
CA SER A 103 -21.40 12.74 11.41
C SER A 103 -22.00 14.13 11.65
N GLN A 104 -22.13 14.97 10.63
CA GLN A 104 -22.82 16.27 10.77
C GLN A 104 -24.33 16.09 10.94
N ASP A 105 -24.96 15.19 10.19
CA ASP A 105 -26.39 14.91 10.33
C ASP A 105 -26.72 14.36 11.73
N GLU A 106 -25.86 13.50 12.31
CA GLU A 106 -26.03 13.02 13.69
C GLU A 106 -25.96 14.14 14.74
N ASP A 107 -25.04 15.10 14.58
CA ASP A 107 -24.93 16.27 15.47
C ASP A 107 -26.18 17.17 15.38
N ASP A 108 -26.71 17.39 14.18
CA ASP A 108 -27.93 18.18 13.96
C ASP A 108 -29.16 17.49 14.57
N LEU A 109 -29.26 16.17 14.44
CA LEU A 109 -30.33 15.39 15.08
C LEU A 109 -30.26 15.51 16.61
N SER A 110 -29.08 15.42 17.21
CA SER A 110 -28.87 15.59 18.65
C SER A 110 -29.42 16.94 19.17
N GLY A 111 -29.15 18.03 18.44
CA GLY A 111 -29.70 19.35 18.77
C GLY A 111 -31.22 19.43 18.66
N ALA A 112 -31.80 18.79 17.64
CA ALA A 112 -33.25 18.72 17.46
C ALA A 112 -33.94 17.94 18.59
N TRP A 113 -33.33 16.82 19.03
CA TRP A 113 -33.81 16.05 20.18
C TRP A 113 -33.73 16.84 21.48
N ALA A 114 -32.61 17.55 21.72
CA ALA A 114 -32.45 18.39 22.91
C ALA A 114 -33.50 19.50 23.00
N ASN A 115 -33.81 20.15 21.87
CA ASN A 115 -34.83 21.20 21.82
C ASN A 115 -36.25 20.64 22.05
N LEU A 116 -36.54 19.45 21.52
CA LEU A 116 -37.82 18.76 21.76
C LEU A 116 -37.98 18.40 23.24
N GLU A 117 -36.92 17.86 23.86
CA GLU A 117 -36.93 17.54 25.29
C GLU A 117 -37.14 18.78 26.16
N GLN A 118 -36.47 19.89 25.84
CA GLN A 118 -36.66 21.15 26.55
C GLN A 118 -38.10 21.67 26.45
N GLY A 119 -38.72 21.61 25.28
CA GLY A 119 -40.11 22.04 25.08
C GLY A 119 -41.12 21.17 25.84
N LEU A 120 -40.88 19.86 25.91
CA LEU A 120 -41.76 18.92 26.64
C LEU A 120 -41.63 19.09 28.16
N LEU A 121 -40.42 19.39 28.65
CA LEU A 121 -40.20 19.73 30.05
C LEU A 121 -40.85 21.07 30.42
N SER A 122 -40.72 22.11 29.58
CA SER A 122 -41.35 23.40 29.86
C SER A 122 -42.87 23.32 29.87
N SER A 123 -43.49 22.57 28.95
CA SER A 123 -44.95 22.41 28.94
C SER A 123 -45.46 21.67 30.17
N LYS A 124 -44.69 20.70 30.67
CA LYS A 124 -45.06 19.94 31.86
C LYS A 124 -44.98 20.78 33.15
N VAL A 125 -44.02 21.71 33.21
CA VAL A 125 -43.93 22.68 34.32
C VAL A 125 -45.11 23.66 34.30
N GLU A 126 -45.53 24.11 33.12
CA GLU A 126 -46.67 25.02 32.97
C GLU A 126 -48.03 24.36 33.31
N GLU A 127 -48.16 23.03 33.17
CA GLU A 127 -49.37 22.28 33.61
C GLU A 127 -49.42 22.00 35.12
N GLU A 128 -48.29 22.10 35.84
CA GLU A 128 -48.21 21.84 37.29
C GLU A 128 -48.33 23.12 38.16
N GLU A 129 -48.30 24.33 37.56
CA GLU A 129 -48.62 25.62 38.21
C GLU A 129 -50.10 26.03 38.08
#